data_AF-A0A7L4UMD2-F1
#
_entry.id   AF-A0A7L4UMD2-F1
#
_cell.length_a   1.000
_cell.length_b   1.000
_cell.length_c   1.000
_cell.angle_alpha   90.00
_cell.angle_beta   90.00
_cell.angle_gamma   90.00
#
_symmetry.space_group_name_H-M   'P 1'
#
loop_
_entity.id
_entity.type
_entity.pdbx_description
1 polymer ?
#
loop_
_entity_poly.entity_id
_entity_poly.type
_entity_poly.pdbx_seq_one_letter_code
_entity_poly.pdbx_strand_id
1 'polypeptide(L)'
;MSETKNDIAWNKLFAKYKISEEVLKNGAFEINSSQINEFREARLMTKFDFRSQLPEIFSENKLSILPISRGGYVISDFETFMDFESKDPTPIKIDFPNYLESIKHDNITSESTALNCAFVTGIIEDFVQDEDVKPTVSGRMSSLSFDFNIKTQKSDLNIVVNNSQIEIDGGYEGVNSLSLIEAKNSISKDFLIRQMYYPYKLWNNKINKEIKPIFLTYSNGIFHFREYVFEDPNHYNSLKLKSEKRYVIRDGAINLELIQKIANETPITAELEVPFPQADSFDRVINLCELLNENGSLTREYITVNYDFDVRQTNYYTDAGRYLGLIDKSRENGEVNYFLTDLGKRVFALNITDRQIEFFKIILSHRVFNRVIKSYFENSEQPSRNEIVGIMKTSDLHNINSDVTFHRRASTISSWINWIIDQIEE
;
A
#
# COMPACT_ATOMS: atom_id res chain seq x y z
N MET A 1 -20.24 -10.28 8.79
CA MET A 1 -19.06 -9.40 8.72
C MET A 1 -19.44 -8.11 9.44
N SER A 2 -18.51 -7.36 10.04
CA SER A 2 -18.89 -6.03 10.56
C SER A 2 -18.92 -5.06 9.39
N GLU A 3 -20.10 -4.60 9.00
CA GLU A 3 -20.28 -3.59 7.96
C GLU A 3 -19.59 -2.28 8.38
N THR A 4 -18.88 -1.65 7.44
CA THR A 4 -18.29 -0.32 7.65
C THR A 4 -19.39 0.76 7.60
N LYS A 5 -19.10 1.98 8.08
CA LYS A 5 -20.04 3.10 7.93
C LYS A 5 -20.32 3.42 6.45
N ASN A 6 -19.38 3.14 5.55
CA ASN A 6 -19.56 3.30 4.11
C ASN A 6 -20.51 2.23 3.55
N ASP A 7 -20.40 0.97 3.96
CA ASP A 7 -21.35 -0.10 3.56
C ASP A 7 -22.79 0.25 3.90
N ILE A 8 -23.04 0.66 5.15
CA ILE A 8 -24.38 1.02 5.62
C ILE A 8 -24.97 2.19 4.82
N ALA A 9 -24.16 3.22 4.54
CA ALA A 9 -24.62 4.40 3.82
C ALA A 9 -24.88 4.12 2.34
N TRP A 10 -24.01 3.35 1.67
CA TRP A 10 -24.19 2.96 0.28
C TRP A 10 -25.37 2.02 0.08
N ASN A 11 -25.63 1.09 1.00
CA ASN A 11 -26.86 0.27 0.99
C ASN A 11 -28.13 1.13 0.97
N LYS A 12 -28.17 2.19 1.77
CA LYS A 12 -29.33 3.12 1.79
C LYS A 12 -29.45 3.92 0.49
N LEU A 13 -28.34 4.36 -0.11
CA LEU A 13 -28.33 5.07 -1.39
C LEU A 13 -28.85 4.19 -2.53
N PHE A 14 -28.35 2.95 -2.62
CA PHE A 14 -28.79 1.98 -3.61
C PHE A 14 -30.28 1.69 -3.50
N ALA A 15 -30.79 1.50 -2.27
CA ALA A 15 -32.21 1.27 -2.03
C ALA A 15 -33.07 2.49 -2.41
N LYS A 16 -32.65 3.71 -2.01
CA LYS A 16 -33.41 4.94 -2.26
C LYS A 16 -33.52 5.27 -3.75
N TYR A 17 -32.40 5.17 -4.48
CA TYR A 17 -32.33 5.59 -5.89
C TYR A 17 -32.40 4.43 -6.88
N LYS A 18 -32.54 3.18 -6.40
CA LYS A 18 -32.60 1.97 -7.22
C LYS A 18 -31.42 1.86 -8.19
N ILE A 19 -30.22 2.16 -7.70
CA ILE A 19 -29.01 2.36 -8.53
C ILE A 19 -28.74 1.15 -9.44
N SER A 20 -28.81 -0.07 -8.91
CA SER A 20 -28.60 -1.29 -9.72
C SER A 20 -29.61 -1.43 -10.86
N GLU A 21 -30.89 -1.10 -10.64
CA GLU A 21 -31.93 -1.18 -11.67
C GLU A 21 -31.68 -0.15 -12.77
N GLU A 22 -31.32 1.09 -12.40
CA GLU A 22 -31.02 2.16 -13.35
C GLU A 22 -29.76 1.87 -14.19
N VAL A 23 -28.70 1.33 -13.58
CA VAL A 23 -27.51 0.91 -14.32
C VAL A 23 -27.84 -0.25 -15.27
N LEU A 24 -28.61 -1.25 -14.84
CA LEU A 24 -29.00 -2.36 -15.71
C LEU A 24 -29.83 -1.90 -16.93
N LYS A 25 -30.69 -0.90 -16.74
CA LYS A 25 -31.59 -0.38 -17.77
C LYS A 25 -30.90 0.61 -18.71
N ASN A 26 -30.12 1.54 -18.18
CA ASN A 26 -29.57 2.68 -18.92
C ASN A 26 -28.05 2.59 -19.16
N GLY A 27 -27.37 1.60 -18.58
CA GLY A 27 -25.92 1.41 -18.63
C GLY A 27 -25.13 2.19 -17.58
N ALA A 28 -25.68 3.27 -17.02
CA ALA A 28 -25.05 4.08 -15.99
C ALA A 28 -26.07 4.82 -15.13
N PHE A 29 -25.63 5.27 -13.96
CA PHE A 29 -26.39 6.12 -13.04
C PHE A 29 -25.53 7.29 -12.57
N GLU A 30 -25.99 8.52 -12.79
CA GLU A 30 -25.33 9.72 -12.29
C GLU A 30 -25.85 10.09 -10.90
N ILE A 31 -24.94 10.42 -9.99
CA ILE A 31 -25.23 10.86 -8.63
C ILE A 31 -24.36 12.06 -8.28
N ASN A 32 -24.88 12.97 -7.47
CA ASN A 32 -24.10 14.12 -6.99
C ASN A 32 -23.81 14.07 -5.49
N SER A 33 -22.85 14.88 -5.06
CA SER A 33 -22.39 14.96 -3.68
C SER A 33 -23.50 15.38 -2.72
N SER A 34 -24.46 16.20 -3.16
CA SER A 34 -25.60 16.59 -2.31
C SER A 34 -26.49 15.40 -1.95
N GLN A 35 -26.74 14.49 -2.90
CA GLN A 35 -27.49 13.25 -2.66
C GLN A 35 -26.71 12.29 -1.75
N ILE A 36 -25.40 12.17 -1.93
CA ILE A 36 -24.55 11.32 -1.07
C ILE A 36 -24.51 11.87 0.37
N ASN A 37 -24.38 13.20 0.51
CA ASN A 37 -24.32 13.91 1.79
C ASN A 37 -25.58 13.75 2.64
N GLU A 38 -26.72 13.33 2.07
CA GLU A 38 -27.91 12.98 2.84
C GLU A 38 -27.68 11.81 3.81
N PHE A 39 -26.68 10.96 3.53
CA PHE A 39 -26.37 9.77 4.33
C PHE A 39 -25.01 9.85 5.02
N ARG A 40 -23.99 10.39 4.35
CA ARG A 40 -22.62 10.56 4.87
C ARG A 40 -21.82 11.49 3.95
N GLU A 41 -20.80 12.15 4.48
CA GLU A 41 -19.94 13.07 3.72
C GLU A 41 -19.41 12.43 2.42
N ALA A 42 -19.71 13.05 1.28
CA ALA A 42 -19.40 12.53 -0.04
C ALA A 42 -17.91 12.24 -0.24
N ARG A 43 -17.03 13.09 0.31
CA ARG A 43 -15.57 12.89 0.22
C ARG A 43 -15.13 11.56 0.85
N LEU A 44 -15.71 11.19 1.99
CA LEU A 44 -15.42 9.92 2.67
C LEU A 44 -16.09 8.74 1.95
N MET A 45 -17.24 8.99 1.34
CA MET A 45 -18.04 7.99 0.62
C MET A 45 -17.48 7.64 -0.76
N THR A 46 -16.61 8.46 -1.34
CA THR A 46 -16.06 8.25 -2.69
C THR A 46 -14.53 8.21 -2.72
N LYS A 47 -13.87 8.01 -1.57
CA LYS A 47 -12.42 7.81 -1.49
C LYS A 47 -12.12 6.31 -1.64
N PHE A 48 -11.97 5.88 -2.89
CA PHE A 48 -11.69 4.49 -3.27
C PHE A 48 -10.42 4.44 -4.11
N ASP A 49 -9.29 4.43 -3.43
CA ASP A 49 -7.96 4.32 -4.05
C ASP A 49 -7.67 2.85 -4.45
N PHE A 50 -8.28 1.89 -3.74
CA PHE A 50 -8.12 0.44 -3.94
C PHE A 50 -9.47 -0.28 -4.06
N ARG A 51 -9.52 -1.44 -4.74
CA ARG A 51 -10.79 -2.20 -4.87
C ARG A 51 -11.36 -2.64 -3.53
N SER A 52 -10.49 -2.96 -2.57
CA SER A 52 -10.88 -3.40 -1.22
C SER A 52 -11.69 -2.35 -0.43
N GLN A 53 -11.63 -1.08 -0.85
CA GLN A 53 -12.36 0.02 -0.24
C GLN A 53 -13.76 0.20 -0.83
N LEU A 54 -14.08 -0.45 -1.95
CA LEU A 54 -15.43 -0.44 -2.48
C LEU A 54 -16.38 -1.13 -1.48
N PRO A 55 -17.51 -0.49 -1.14
CA PRO A 55 -18.53 -1.12 -0.31
C PRO A 55 -19.03 -2.43 -0.90
N GLU A 56 -19.45 -3.36 -0.05
CA GLU A 56 -19.84 -4.73 -0.45
C GLU A 56 -20.88 -4.71 -1.59
N ILE A 57 -21.88 -3.83 -1.52
CA ILE A 57 -22.93 -3.68 -2.54
C ILE A 57 -22.40 -3.34 -3.95
N PHE A 58 -21.28 -2.60 -4.06
CA PHE A 58 -20.63 -2.36 -5.36
C PHE A 58 -20.05 -3.66 -5.91
N SER A 59 -19.31 -4.39 -5.08
CA SER A 59 -18.68 -5.65 -5.48
C SER A 59 -19.69 -6.73 -5.88
N GLU A 60 -20.80 -6.86 -5.13
CA GLU A 60 -21.88 -7.81 -5.40
C GLU A 60 -22.57 -7.54 -6.75
N ASN A 61 -22.73 -6.26 -7.10
CA ASN A 61 -23.34 -5.83 -8.35
C ASN A 61 -22.30 -5.62 -9.47
N LYS A 62 -21.01 -5.85 -9.21
CA LYS A 62 -19.88 -5.59 -10.12
C LYS A 62 -19.87 -4.15 -10.66
N LEU A 63 -20.17 -3.19 -9.79
CA LEU A 63 -20.20 -1.77 -10.10
C LEU A 63 -18.97 -1.06 -9.56
N SER A 64 -18.65 0.06 -10.20
CA SER A 64 -17.62 1.02 -9.78
C SER A 64 -18.17 2.45 -9.90
N ILE A 65 -17.41 3.43 -9.43
CA ILE A 65 -17.79 4.85 -9.46
C ILE A 65 -16.63 5.73 -9.92
N LEU A 66 -16.90 6.74 -10.75
CA LEU A 66 -15.93 7.75 -11.17
C LEU A 66 -16.50 9.16 -11.02
N PRO A 67 -15.69 10.16 -10.60
CA PRO A 67 -16.11 11.55 -10.60
C PRO A 67 -16.11 12.11 -12.03
N ILE A 68 -17.22 12.75 -12.41
CA ILE A 68 -17.38 13.45 -13.70
C ILE A 68 -17.34 14.98 -13.54
N SER A 69 -17.39 15.49 -12.31
CA SER A 69 -17.17 16.90 -11.97
C SER A 69 -16.75 17.06 -10.51
N ARG A 70 -16.64 18.30 -9.98
CA ARG A 70 -16.28 18.54 -8.56
C ARG A 70 -17.22 17.90 -7.54
N GLY A 71 -18.45 17.57 -7.93
CA GLY A 71 -19.43 16.96 -7.06
C GLY A 71 -20.38 16.03 -7.79
N GLY A 72 -20.08 15.63 -9.02
CA GLY A 72 -20.87 14.69 -9.81
C GLY A 72 -20.07 13.42 -10.03
N TYR A 73 -20.75 12.29 -9.99
CA TYR A 73 -20.20 10.96 -10.15
C TYR A 73 -21.08 10.14 -11.07
N VAL A 74 -20.46 9.18 -11.75
CA VAL A 74 -21.12 8.17 -12.57
C VAL A 74 -20.85 6.80 -11.95
N ILE A 75 -21.89 5.99 -11.84
CA ILE A 75 -21.85 4.60 -11.39
C ILE A 75 -22.21 3.72 -12.57
N SER A 76 -21.41 2.70 -12.84
CA SER A 76 -21.64 1.72 -13.91
C SER A 76 -20.79 0.46 -13.64
N ASP A 77 -20.93 -0.57 -14.48
CA ASP A 77 -20.20 -1.84 -14.42
C ASP A 77 -18.82 -1.77 -15.10
N PHE A 78 -18.22 -0.58 -15.14
CA PHE A 78 -16.92 -0.35 -15.75
C PHE A 78 -15.74 -0.83 -14.88
N GLU A 79 -14.61 -1.09 -15.52
CA GLU A 79 -13.35 -1.48 -14.86
C GLU A 79 -12.51 -0.23 -14.52
N THR A 80 -12.43 0.18 -13.24
CA THR A 80 -11.69 1.40 -12.83
C THR A 80 -10.31 1.18 -12.23
N PHE A 81 -10.00 -0.06 -11.87
CA PHE A 81 -8.80 -0.41 -11.11
C PHE A 81 -7.91 -1.34 -11.91
N MET A 82 -6.61 -1.27 -11.68
CA MET A 82 -5.59 -2.12 -12.28
C MET A 82 -4.77 -2.80 -11.18
N ASP A 83 -4.52 -4.10 -11.31
CA ASP A 83 -3.57 -4.79 -10.44
C ASP A 83 -2.15 -4.34 -10.76
N PHE A 84 -1.29 -4.21 -9.75
CA PHE A 84 0.14 -4.06 -10.01
C PHE A 84 0.68 -5.35 -10.64
N GLU A 85 1.47 -5.23 -11.71
CA GLU A 85 2.18 -6.37 -12.27
C GLU A 85 3.23 -6.89 -11.27
N SER A 86 3.38 -8.21 -11.20
CA SER A 86 4.23 -8.89 -10.22
C SER A 86 5.62 -9.17 -10.77
N LYS A 87 6.38 -8.14 -11.16
CA LYS A 87 7.83 -8.30 -11.29
C LYS A 87 8.49 -7.74 -10.05
N ASP A 88 9.54 -8.41 -9.61
CA ASP A 88 10.31 -8.00 -8.45
C ASP A 88 11.73 -7.65 -8.88
N PRO A 89 11.93 -6.44 -9.44
CA PRO A 89 13.24 -6.05 -9.94
C PRO A 89 14.22 -5.88 -8.78
N THR A 90 15.46 -6.33 -8.97
CA THR A 90 16.53 -6.12 -8.00
C THR A 90 16.72 -4.62 -7.73
N PRO A 91 16.74 -4.18 -6.46
CA PRO A 91 16.90 -2.77 -6.14
C PRO A 91 18.25 -2.18 -6.57
N ILE A 92 18.22 -0.99 -7.15
CA ILE A 92 19.39 -0.18 -7.46
C ILE A 92 19.79 0.62 -6.22
N LYS A 93 21.05 0.50 -5.82
CA LYS A 93 21.61 1.22 -4.67
C LYS A 93 22.05 2.64 -5.07
N ILE A 94 21.57 3.65 -4.36
CA ILE A 94 21.88 5.07 -4.59
C ILE A 94 22.47 5.70 -3.33
N ASP A 95 23.44 6.60 -3.49
CA ASP A 95 24.05 7.32 -2.37
C ASP A 95 23.21 8.56 -1.99
N PHE A 96 23.12 8.84 -0.69
CA PHE A 96 22.47 10.06 -0.21
C PHE A 96 23.46 11.24 -0.15
N PRO A 97 23.09 12.45 -0.61
CA PRO A 97 23.95 13.62 -0.49
C PRO A 97 24.21 13.99 0.98
N ASN A 98 25.48 13.96 1.40
CA ASN A 98 25.88 14.17 2.80
C ASN A 98 25.78 15.62 3.31
N TYR A 99 25.52 16.58 2.44
CA TYR A 99 25.41 18.01 2.77
C TYR A 99 23.97 18.45 3.08
N LEU A 100 22.98 17.57 2.89
CA LEU A 100 21.57 17.89 3.15
C LEU A 100 21.20 17.61 4.61
N GLU A 101 20.75 18.64 5.31
CA GLU A 101 20.36 18.53 6.73
C GLU A 101 18.83 18.55 6.93
N SER A 102 18.08 19.12 5.97
CA SER A 102 16.63 19.31 6.05
C SER A 102 15.81 18.07 5.69
N ILE A 103 16.43 17.07 5.09
CA ILE A 103 15.82 15.81 4.69
C ILE A 103 16.67 14.65 5.20
N LYS A 104 16.03 13.72 5.90
CA LYS A 104 16.69 12.53 6.46
C LYS A 104 16.14 11.30 5.77
N HIS A 105 16.96 10.62 4.98
CA HIS A 105 16.58 9.37 4.30
C HIS A 105 16.17 8.26 5.27
N ASP A 106 16.71 8.28 6.49
CA ASP A 106 16.37 7.36 7.58
C ASP A 106 14.93 7.50 8.11
N ASN A 107 14.28 8.64 7.83
CA ASN A 107 12.98 8.97 8.40
C ASN A 107 12.04 9.61 7.36
N ILE A 108 11.76 8.86 6.29
CA ILE A 108 10.76 9.24 5.28
C ILE A 108 9.39 8.75 5.77
N THR A 109 8.57 9.70 6.20
CA THR A 109 7.27 9.42 6.85
C THR A 109 6.07 9.81 6.01
N SER A 110 6.26 10.55 4.92
CA SER A 110 5.18 11.00 4.04
C SER A 110 5.53 10.82 2.57
N GLU A 111 4.50 10.75 1.73
CA GLU A 111 4.60 10.72 0.26
C GLU A 111 5.42 11.90 -0.28
N SER A 112 5.19 13.11 0.27
CA SER A 112 5.93 14.31 -0.10
C SER A 112 7.42 14.24 0.24
N THR A 113 7.75 13.66 1.40
CA THR A 113 9.15 13.44 1.81
C THR A 113 9.81 12.39 0.93
N ALA A 114 9.08 11.34 0.52
CA ALA A 114 9.59 10.32 -0.39
C ALA A 114 9.92 10.92 -1.77
N LEU A 115 9.03 11.74 -2.33
CA LEU A 115 9.26 12.45 -3.59
C LEU A 115 10.46 13.41 -3.51
N ASN A 116 10.54 14.20 -2.44
CA ASN A 116 11.70 15.07 -2.22
C ASN A 116 13.00 14.28 -2.11
N CYS A 117 12.98 13.15 -1.40
CA CYS A 117 14.14 12.29 -1.24
C CYS A 117 14.58 11.70 -2.60
N ALA A 118 13.63 11.16 -3.36
CA ALA A 118 13.90 10.60 -4.68
C ALA A 118 14.42 11.66 -5.67
N PHE A 119 13.98 12.90 -5.53
CA PHE A 119 14.49 14.00 -6.34
C PHE A 119 15.95 14.35 -6.00
N VAL A 120 16.26 14.58 -4.72
CA VAL A 120 17.61 15.03 -4.33
C VAL A 120 18.69 13.96 -4.47
N THR A 121 18.31 12.69 -4.51
CA THR A 121 19.23 11.57 -4.74
C THR A 121 19.41 11.24 -6.23
N GLY A 122 18.70 11.93 -7.14
CA GLY A 122 18.75 11.65 -8.57
C GLY A 122 17.97 10.40 -9.00
N ILE A 123 17.22 9.75 -8.10
CA ILE A 123 16.38 8.58 -8.44
C ILE A 123 15.36 8.95 -9.53
N ILE A 124 14.72 10.12 -9.42
CA ILE A 124 13.73 10.55 -10.42
C ILE A 124 14.40 10.74 -11.78
N GLU A 125 15.56 11.38 -11.83
CA GLU A 125 16.32 11.59 -13.07
C GLU A 125 16.73 10.26 -13.73
N ASP A 126 17.27 9.32 -12.93
CA ASP A 126 17.58 7.96 -13.41
C ASP A 126 16.33 7.18 -13.84
N PHE A 127 15.20 7.35 -13.18
CA PHE A 127 13.99 6.61 -13.55
C PHE A 127 13.41 7.14 -14.87
N VAL A 128 13.24 8.47 -14.99
CA VAL A 128 12.57 9.09 -16.13
C VAL A 128 13.43 9.12 -17.38
N GLN A 129 14.76 9.03 -17.24
CA GLN A 129 15.73 9.07 -18.34
C GLN A 129 15.55 10.33 -19.21
N ASP A 130 15.59 11.49 -18.57
CA ASP A 130 15.47 12.81 -19.21
C ASP A 130 16.48 13.79 -18.59
N GLU A 131 16.83 14.83 -19.34
CA GLU A 131 17.83 15.83 -18.93
C GLU A 131 17.16 17.01 -18.22
N ASP A 132 17.92 17.69 -17.35
CA ASP A 132 17.52 18.92 -16.66
C ASP A 132 16.18 18.82 -15.91
N VAL A 133 15.87 17.66 -15.35
CA VAL A 133 14.60 17.41 -14.65
C VAL A 133 14.42 18.39 -13.48
N LYS A 134 13.34 19.18 -13.51
CA LYS A 134 12.94 20.11 -12.44
C LYS A 134 11.53 19.82 -11.94
N PRO A 135 11.22 20.02 -10.65
CA PRO A 135 9.84 20.00 -10.17
C PRO A 135 9.09 21.21 -10.73
N THR A 136 7.91 21.00 -11.32
CA THR A 136 7.15 22.07 -12.00
C THR A 136 5.67 22.14 -11.64
N VAL A 137 5.02 21.00 -11.36
CA VAL A 137 3.57 20.99 -11.11
C VAL A 137 3.18 20.03 -10.00
N SER A 138 2.39 20.50 -9.04
CA SER A 138 1.86 19.67 -7.96
C SER A 138 0.59 20.30 -7.36
N GLY A 139 -0.11 19.52 -6.55
CA GLY A 139 -1.30 19.93 -5.83
C GLY A 139 -2.60 19.81 -6.63
N ARG A 140 -3.65 20.40 -6.07
CA ARG A 140 -5.03 20.25 -6.56
C ARG A 140 -5.34 21.21 -7.71
N MET A 141 -5.96 20.71 -8.76
CA MET A 141 -6.40 21.52 -9.91
C MET A 141 -7.66 20.97 -10.58
N SER A 142 -8.17 21.72 -11.55
CA SER A 142 -9.30 21.30 -12.39
C SER A 142 -8.82 20.42 -13.54
N SER A 143 -9.55 19.34 -13.83
CA SER A 143 -9.36 18.48 -14.99
C SER A 143 -9.65 19.16 -16.33
N LEU A 144 -10.25 20.35 -16.32
CA LEU A 144 -10.93 20.95 -17.49
C LEU A 144 -11.98 19.98 -18.06
N SER A 145 -12.30 20.09 -19.35
CA SER A 145 -13.24 19.21 -20.03
C SER A 145 -12.49 18.24 -20.94
N PHE A 146 -12.85 16.96 -20.85
CA PHE A 146 -12.46 15.92 -21.78
C PHE A 146 -13.44 14.76 -21.71
N ASP A 147 -13.40 13.88 -22.71
CA ASP A 147 -14.11 12.62 -22.72
C ASP A 147 -13.17 11.45 -23.00
N PHE A 148 -13.67 10.25 -22.72
CA PHE A 148 -12.99 8.98 -22.97
C PHE A 148 -13.98 7.82 -22.98
N ASN A 149 -13.58 6.72 -23.59
CA ASN A 149 -14.27 5.45 -23.51
C ASN A 149 -13.69 4.60 -22.37
N ILE A 150 -14.55 3.90 -21.65
CA ILE A 150 -14.17 2.95 -20.60
C ILE A 150 -14.88 1.63 -20.84
N LYS A 151 -14.16 0.53 -20.64
CA LYS A 151 -14.67 -0.82 -20.83
C LYS A 151 -15.71 -1.14 -19.76
N THR A 152 -16.87 -1.63 -20.20
CA THR A 152 -17.91 -2.25 -19.34
C THR A 152 -18.02 -3.75 -19.65
N GLN A 153 -18.94 -4.47 -19.00
CA GLN A 153 -19.14 -5.89 -19.28
C GLN A 153 -19.75 -6.15 -20.67
N LYS A 154 -20.47 -5.18 -21.25
CA LYS A 154 -21.18 -5.35 -22.53
C LYS A 154 -20.48 -4.65 -23.70
N SER A 155 -20.15 -3.37 -23.52
CA SER A 155 -19.55 -2.52 -24.54
C SER A 155 -18.93 -1.29 -23.90
N ASP A 156 -18.04 -0.60 -24.60
CA ASP A 156 -17.48 0.63 -24.05
C ASP A 156 -18.55 1.68 -23.77
N LEU A 157 -18.37 2.43 -22.69
CA LEU A 157 -19.19 3.56 -22.29
C LEU A 157 -18.36 4.84 -22.45
N ASN A 158 -18.90 5.85 -23.14
CA ASN A 158 -18.28 7.16 -23.20
C ASN A 158 -18.60 7.96 -21.93
N ILE A 159 -17.56 8.49 -21.28
CA ILE A 159 -17.67 9.31 -20.07
C ILE A 159 -17.18 10.72 -20.40
N VAL A 160 -18.02 11.71 -20.09
CA VAL A 160 -17.68 13.13 -20.21
C VAL A 160 -17.34 13.68 -18.84
N VAL A 161 -16.12 14.21 -18.70
CA VAL A 161 -15.64 14.83 -17.46
C VAL A 161 -15.57 16.33 -17.65
N ASN A 162 -16.14 17.08 -16.70
CA ASN A 162 -16.16 18.54 -16.70
C ASN A 162 -15.71 19.07 -15.34
N ASN A 163 -14.50 19.64 -15.31
CA ASN A 163 -13.92 20.29 -14.14
C ASN A 163 -13.91 19.39 -12.88
N SER A 164 -13.67 18.08 -13.04
CA SER A 164 -13.38 17.21 -11.91
C SER A 164 -12.12 17.71 -11.18
N GLN A 165 -12.10 17.57 -9.86
CA GLN A 165 -10.88 17.81 -9.12
C GLN A 165 -9.87 16.70 -9.39
N ILE A 166 -8.64 17.09 -9.67
CA ILE A 166 -7.46 16.21 -9.75
C ILE A 166 -6.42 16.68 -8.75
N GLU A 167 -5.52 15.78 -8.37
CA GLU A 167 -4.38 16.04 -7.48
C GLU A 167 -3.16 15.40 -8.14
N ILE A 168 -2.03 16.09 -8.12
CA ILE A 168 -0.75 15.61 -8.64
C ILE A 168 0.25 15.72 -7.49
N ASP A 169 0.80 14.61 -7.02
CA ASP A 169 1.72 14.62 -5.88
C ASP A 169 3.06 15.23 -6.28
N GLY A 170 3.59 14.86 -7.45
CA GLY A 170 4.80 15.46 -7.99
C GLY A 170 4.87 15.41 -9.52
N GLY A 171 5.00 16.58 -10.15
CA GLY A 171 5.24 16.76 -11.57
C GLY A 171 6.67 17.23 -11.81
N TYR A 172 7.41 16.46 -12.60
CA TYR A 172 8.83 16.68 -12.89
C TYR A 172 9.04 16.82 -14.39
N GLU A 173 9.52 17.96 -14.82
CA GLU A 173 9.67 18.30 -16.23
C GLU A 173 11.15 18.34 -16.60
N GLY A 174 11.54 17.54 -17.60
CA GLY A 174 12.84 17.59 -18.24
C GLY A 174 12.76 18.26 -19.61
N VAL A 175 13.82 18.08 -20.41
CA VAL A 175 13.88 18.60 -21.78
C VAL A 175 12.79 17.99 -22.65
N ASN A 176 12.54 16.68 -22.55
CA ASN A 176 11.72 15.93 -23.49
C ASN A 176 10.32 15.57 -22.95
N SER A 177 10.17 15.44 -21.64
CA SER A 177 8.98 14.87 -21.01
C SER A 177 8.53 15.62 -19.75
N LEU A 178 7.24 15.51 -19.45
CA LEU A 178 6.64 15.84 -18.16
C LEU A 178 6.22 14.54 -17.48
N SER A 179 6.93 14.18 -16.42
CA SER A 179 6.63 13.03 -15.58
C SER A 179 5.65 13.41 -14.48
N LEU A 180 4.52 12.71 -14.41
CA LEU A 180 3.47 12.93 -13.40
C LEU A 180 3.46 11.73 -12.46
N ILE A 181 3.87 11.96 -11.23
CA ILE A 181 4.05 10.92 -10.21
C ILE A 181 2.87 10.98 -9.23
N GLU A 182 2.14 9.87 -9.13
CA GLU A 182 1.27 9.54 -7.99
C GLU A 182 2.10 8.76 -6.98
N ALA A 183 2.18 9.24 -5.74
CA ALA A 183 2.96 8.61 -4.68
C ALA A 183 2.04 7.96 -3.64
N LYS A 184 2.45 6.80 -3.13
CA LYS A 184 1.81 6.11 -2.00
C LYS A 184 2.85 5.64 -1.00
N ASN A 185 2.53 5.84 0.28
CA ASN A 185 3.29 5.25 1.39
C ASN A 185 2.65 3.96 1.94
N SER A 186 1.72 3.36 1.21
CA SER A 186 1.02 2.12 1.60
C SER A 186 1.21 1.02 0.56
N ILE A 187 1.38 -0.21 1.03
CA ILE A 187 1.49 -1.39 0.16
C ILE A 187 0.09 -1.91 -0.19
N SER A 188 -0.21 -1.92 -1.50
CA SER A 188 -1.50 -2.34 -2.06
C SER A 188 -1.34 -3.28 -3.25
N LYS A 189 -2.39 -4.04 -3.57
CA LYS A 189 -2.41 -4.98 -4.72
C LYS A 189 -2.83 -4.34 -6.03
N ASP A 190 -3.64 -3.29 -5.96
CA ASP A 190 -4.18 -2.57 -7.09
C ASP A 190 -4.12 -1.06 -6.86
N PHE A 191 -4.53 -0.29 -7.86
CA PHE A 191 -4.70 1.15 -7.77
C PHE A 191 -5.82 1.63 -8.70
N LEU A 192 -6.36 2.80 -8.39
CA LEU A 192 -7.37 3.47 -9.21
C LEU A 192 -6.70 4.16 -10.41
N ILE A 193 -6.97 3.68 -11.64
CA ILE A 193 -6.37 4.19 -12.89
C ILE A 193 -6.58 5.70 -13.05
N ARG A 194 -7.67 6.26 -12.49
CA ARG A 194 -8.01 7.68 -12.53
C ARG A 194 -6.89 8.57 -11.99
N GLN A 195 -6.20 8.14 -10.94
CA GLN A 195 -5.11 8.90 -10.30
C GLN A 195 -4.02 9.24 -11.32
N MET A 196 -3.83 8.40 -12.33
CA MET A 196 -2.89 8.62 -13.42
C MET A 196 -3.58 9.21 -14.66
N TYR A 197 -4.76 8.70 -15.03
CA TYR A 197 -5.42 9.04 -16.28
C TYR A 197 -5.91 10.49 -16.35
N TYR A 198 -6.48 11.03 -15.26
CA TYR A 198 -7.05 12.38 -15.30
C TYR A 198 -5.94 13.46 -15.40
N PRO A 199 -4.85 13.38 -14.60
CA PRO A 199 -3.68 14.22 -14.84
C PRO A 199 -3.08 14.06 -16.23
N TYR A 200 -2.96 12.82 -16.74
CA TYR A 200 -2.47 12.54 -18.09
C TYR A 200 -3.30 13.26 -19.16
N LYS A 201 -4.64 13.12 -19.16
CA LYS A 201 -5.54 13.78 -20.11
C LYS A 201 -5.43 15.30 -20.06
N LEU A 202 -5.32 15.87 -18.85
CA LEU A 202 -5.18 17.32 -18.68
C LEU A 202 -3.91 17.83 -19.37
N TRP A 203 -2.76 17.20 -19.10
CA TRP A 203 -1.46 17.70 -19.56
C TRP A 203 -1.19 17.35 -21.02
N ASN A 204 -1.65 16.18 -21.48
CA ASN A 204 -1.57 15.79 -22.89
C ASN A 204 -2.29 16.79 -23.81
N ASN A 205 -3.30 17.50 -23.31
CA ASN A 205 -4.03 18.52 -24.05
C ASN A 205 -3.45 19.94 -23.89
N LYS A 206 -2.43 20.14 -23.04
CA LYS A 206 -1.87 21.46 -22.71
C LYS A 206 -0.45 21.68 -23.23
N ILE A 207 0.33 20.61 -23.40
CA ILE A 207 1.73 20.70 -23.80
C ILE A 207 2.06 19.69 -24.89
N ASN A 208 3.19 19.91 -25.57
CA ASN A 208 3.66 19.06 -26.67
C ASN A 208 4.67 17.99 -26.23
N LYS A 209 5.20 18.08 -25.00
CA LYS A 209 6.14 17.09 -24.45
C LYS A 209 5.43 15.77 -24.17
N GLU A 210 6.18 14.67 -24.18
CA GLU A 210 5.66 13.37 -23.75
C GLU A 210 5.20 13.47 -22.29
N ILE A 211 3.99 13.00 -21.99
CA ILE A 211 3.54 12.86 -20.61
C ILE A 211 3.87 11.44 -20.15
N LYS A 212 4.59 11.31 -19.04
CA LYS A 212 4.95 10.02 -18.43
C LYS A 212 4.18 9.84 -17.11
N PRO A 213 3.05 9.12 -17.11
CA PRO A 213 2.38 8.71 -15.88
C PRO A 213 3.23 7.72 -15.10
N ILE A 214 3.50 8.01 -13.84
CA ILE A 214 4.36 7.21 -12.98
C ILE A 214 3.67 6.97 -11.63
N PHE A 215 3.78 5.76 -11.11
CA PHE A 215 3.34 5.39 -9.78
C PHE A 215 4.57 5.10 -8.91
N LEU A 216 4.66 5.76 -7.75
CA LEU A 216 5.69 5.54 -6.75
C LEU A 216 5.07 4.89 -5.51
N THR A 217 5.55 3.70 -5.15
CA THR A 217 5.32 3.12 -3.83
C THR A 217 6.57 3.29 -2.98
N TYR A 218 6.46 3.91 -1.81
CA TYR A 218 7.54 3.98 -0.82
C TYR A 218 7.13 3.24 0.46
N SER A 219 7.92 2.25 0.86
CA SER A 219 7.80 1.60 2.17
C SER A 219 9.10 0.90 2.54
N ASN A 220 9.45 0.90 3.82
CA ASN A 220 10.63 0.22 4.36
C ASN A 220 11.94 0.58 3.62
N GLY A 221 12.14 1.86 3.28
CA GLY A 221 13.34 2.34 2.59
C GLY A 221 13.40 2.07 1.08
N ILE A 222 12.40 1.38 0.52
CA ILE A 222 12.36 1.00 -0.90
C ILE A 222 11.49 1.99 -1.67
N PHE A 223 12.05 2.57 -2.73
CA PHE A 223 11.30 3.34 -3.73
C PHE A 223 11.01 2.43 -4.93
N HIS A 224 9.75 2.07 -5.15
CA HIS A 224 9.33 1.29 -6.31
C HIS A 224 8.62 2.21 -7.30
N PHE A 225 9.32 2.52 -8.39
CA PHE A 225 8.80 3.33 -9.49
C PHE A 225 8.26 2.42 -10.60
N ARG A 226 7.07 2.76 -11.11
CA ARG A 226 6.41 2.10 -12.23
C ARG A 226 5.93 3.15 -13.23
N GLU A 227 6.47 3.12 -14.44
CA GLU A 227 6.03 3.98 -15.55
C GLU A 227 4.96 3.25 -16.33
N TYR A 228 3.85 3.94 -16.60
CA TYR A 228 2.77 3.41 -17.39
C TYR A 228 2.56 4.23 -18.67
N VAL A 229 1.99 3.57 -19.68
CA VAL A 229 1.59 4.20 -20.94
C VAL A 229 0.11 3.92 -21.22
N PHE A 230 -0.62 4.94 -21.70
CA PHE A 230 -1.95 4.75 -22.28
C PHE A 230 -1.79 4.51 -23.78
N GLU A 231 -1.90 3.25 -24.23
CA GLU A 231 -1.74 2.89 -25.65
C GLU A 231 -2.78 3.57 -26.56
N ASP A 232 -3.98 3.83 -26.04
CA ASP A 232 -5.00 4.69 -26.65
C ASP A 232 -5.39 5.81 -25.66
N PRO A 233 -4.98 7.07 -25.90
CA PRO A 233 -5.31 8.19 -25.02
C PRO A 233 -6.82 8.44 -24.83
N ASN A 234 -7.68 7.86 -25.66
CA ASN A 234 -9.14 7.99 -25.54
C ASN A 234 -9.80 6.76 -24.92
N HIS A 235 -9.02 5.75 -24.49
CA HIS A 235 -9.54 4.55 -23.85
C HIS A 235 -8.92 4.36 -22.45
N TYR A 236 -9.75 4.49 -21.42
CA TYR A 236 -9.32 4.44 -20.01
C TYR A 236 -8.55 3.19 -19.62
N ASN A 237 -8.98 2.01 -20.11
CA ASN A 237 -8.35 0.73 -19.80
C ASN A 237 -7.17 0.37 -20.71
N SER A 238 -6.68 1.29 -21.55
CA SER A 238 -5.49 1.04 -22.38
C SER A 238 -4.17 1.19 -21.60
N LEU A 239 -4.24 1.29 -20.27
CA LEU A 239 -3.07 1.45 -19.42
C LEU A 239 -2.23 0.18 -19.42
N LYS A 240 -0.92 0.34 -19.64
CA LYS A 240 0.06 -0.75 -19.60
C LYS A 240 1.32 -0.33 -18.87
N LEU A 241 1.87 -1.20 -18.03
CA LEU A 241 3.20 -1.00 -17.46
C LEU A 241 4.24 -1.03 -18.57
N LYS A 242 4.99 0.07 -18.68
CA LYS A 242 6.07 0.25 -19.66
C LYS A 242 7.43 -0.13 -19.06
N SER A 243 7.71 0.35 -17.85
CA SER A 243 8.98 0.11 -17.16
C SER A 243 8.80 0.16 -15.64
N GLU A 244 9.70 -0.49 -14.91
CA GLU A 244 9.76 -0.38 -13.45
C GLU A 244 11.19 -0.53 -12.93
N LYS A 245 11.48 0.13 -11.82
CA LYS A 245 12.75 0.02 -11.10
C LYS A 245 12.49 0.15 -9.61
N ARG A 246 13.26 -0.57 -8.80
CA ARG A 246 13.33 -0.40 -7.36
C ARG A 246 14.64 0.31 -7.01
N TYR A 247 14.59 1.20 -6.03
CA TYR A 247 15.76 1.89 -5.51
C TYR A 247 15.80 1.78 -4.00
N VAL A 248 17.00 1.68 -3.46
CA VAL A 248 17.28 1.78 -2.03
C VAL A 248 18.43 2.76 -1.85
N ILE A 249 18.33 3.58 -0.81
CA ILE A 249 19.44 4.44 -0.42
C ILE A 249 20.42 3.58 0.34
N ARG A 250 21.71 3.60 -0.05
CA ARG A 250 22.74 2.80 0.59
C ARG A 250 22.76 3.08 2.08
N ASP A 251 22.45 2.06 2.85
CA ASP A 251 22.53 2.07 4.29
C ASP A 251 22.95 0.66 4.72
N GLY A 252 24.11 0.57 5.37
CA GLY A 252 24.67 -0.69 5.86
C GLY A 252 24.80 -1.82 4.83
N ALA A 253 25.11 -3.01 5.34
CA ALA A 253 24.97 -4.27 4.62
C ALA A 253 24.61 -5.36 5.65
N ILE A 254 23.62 -6.19 5.33
CA ILE A 254 23.22 -7.32 6.16
C ILE A 254 23.77 -8.57 5.49
N ASN A 255 24.55 -9.35 6.23
CA ASN A 255 25.13 -10.60 5.72
C ASN A 255 24.67 -11.81 6.56
N LEU A 256 24.94 -13.01 6.05
CA LEU A 256 24.55 -14.25 6.70
C LEU A 256 25.13 -14.40 8.12
N GLU A 257 26.40 -14.02 8.31
CA GLU A 257 27.10 -14.12 9.60
C GLU A 257 26.41 -13.27 10.68
N LEU A 258 25.95 -12.07 10.32
CA LEU A 258 25.21 -11.19 11.21
C LEU A 258 23.90 -11.83 11.64
N ILE A 259 23.13 -12.42 10.72
CA ILE A 259 21.84 -13.06 11.05
C ILE A 259 22.06 -14.30 11.93
N GLN A 260 23.08 -15.12 11.63
CA GLN A 260 23.46 -16.27 12.47
C GLN A 260 23.84 -15.83 13.88
N LYS A 261 24.63 -14.77 14.00
CA LYS A 261 25.00 -14.17 15.29
C LYS A 261 23.76 -13.71 16.06
N ILE A 262 22.85 -12.97 15.42
CA ILE A 262 21.60 -12.53 16.03
C ILE A 262 20.78 -13.73 16.50
N ALA A 263 20.61 -14.77 15.68
CA ALA A 263 19.85 -15.97 16.04
C ALA A 263 20.43 -16.72 17.26
N ASN A 264 21.74 -16.66 17.45
CA ASN A 264 22.43 -17.31 18.57
C ASN A 264 22.45 -16.48 19.85
N GLU A 265 22.59 -15.16 19.73
CA GLU A 265 22.74 -14.25 20.88
C GLU A 265 21.41 -13.70 21.39
N THR A 266 20.34 -13.70 20.59
CA THR A 266 19.03 -13.15 20.97
C THR A 266 18.40 -13.98 22.10
N PRO A 267 18.11 -13.38 23.27
CA PRO A 267 17.44 -14.08 24.36
C PRO A 267 16.02 -14.48 23.98
N ILE A 268 15.63 -15.70 24.34
CA ILE A 268 14.26 -16.18 24.12
C ILE A 268 13.34 -15.56 25.16
N THR A 269 12.26 -14.92 24.69
CA THR A 269 11.21 -14.35 25.52
C THR A 269 10.10 -15.36 25.77
N ALA A 270 9.34 -15.16 26.85
CA ALA A 270 8.15 -15.96 27.09
C ALA A 270 7.08 -15.62 26.05
N GLU A 271 6.33 -16.64 25.61
CA GLU A 271 5.24 -16.45 24.65
C GLU A 271 4.17 -15.53 25.25
N LEU A 272 3.74 -14.53 24.48
CA LEU A 272 2.75 -13.55 24.92
C LEU A 272 1.32 -14.13 24.86
N GLU A 273 0.46 -13.72 25.78
CA GLU A 273 -0.98 -14.06 25.80
C GLU A 273 -1.80 -13.27 24.77
N VAL A 274 -1.28 -13.13 23.55
CA VAL A 274 -1.99 -12.52 22.41
C VAL A 274 -2.17 -13.58 21.31
N PRO A 275 -3.06 -13.35 20.32
CA PRO A 275 -3.21 -14.29 19.21
C PRO A 275 -1.90 -14.46 18.44
N PHE A 276 -1.46 -15.70 18.23
CA PHE A 276 -0.29 -15.98 17.39
C PHE A 276 -0.50 -15.43 15.96
N PRO A 277 0.52 -14.86 15.28
CA PRO A 277 0.36 -14.15 14.00
C PRO A 277 -0.19 -14.99 12.84
N GLN A 278 -0.95 -14.37 11.93
CA GLN A 278 -1.33 -14.92 10.61
C GLN A 278 -1.27 -13.80 9.58
N ALA A 279 -0.07 -13.25 9.45
CA ALA A 279 0.22 -12.06 8.68
C ALA A 279 1.43 -12.39 7.83
N ASP A 280 1.21 -13.07 6.70
CA ASP A 280 2.30 -13.68 5.92
C ASP A 280 3.27 -12.64 5.32
N SER A 281 2.84 -11.40 5.09
CA SER A 281 3.75 -10.34 4.64
C SER A 281 4.28 -9.53 5.83
N PHE A 282 5.56 -9.67 6.15
CA PHE A 282 6.17 -8.84 7.18
C PHE A 282 6.25 -7.37 6.75
N ASP A 283 6.45 -7.08 5.46
CA ASP A 283 6.41 -5.70 4.94
C ASP A 283 5.09 -4.98 5.26
N ARG A 284 3.96 -5.68 5.26
CA ARG A 284 2.68 -5.09 5.69
C ARG A 284 2.58 -4.84 7.20
N VAL A 285 3.31 -5.61 8.02
CA VAL A 285 3.45 -5.31 9.46
C VAL A 285 4.28 -4.04 9.65
N ILE A 286 5.40 -3.92 8.93
CA ILE A 286 6.25 -2.71 8.94
C ILE A 286 5.44 -1.51 8.45
N ASN A 287 4.77 -1.63 7.31
CA ASN A 287 3.98 -0.55 6.72
C ASN A 287 2.86 -0.07 7.66
N LEU A 288 2.16 -0.99 8.34
CA LEU A 288 1.19 -0.59 9.37
C LEU A 288 1.86 0.21 10.51
N CYS A 289 3.06 -0.18 10.93
CA CYS A 289 3.80 0.57 11.94
C CYS A 289 4.29 1.94 11.41
N GLU A 290 4.68 2.07 10.14
CA GLU A 290 5.00 3.35 9.49
C GLU A 290 3.79 4.30 9.55
N LEU A 291 2.61 3.80 9.21
CA LEU A 291 1.36 4.57 9.25
C LEU A 291 1.00 5.03 10.67
N LEU A 292 1.20 4.16 11.67
CA LEU A 292 1.02 4.52 13.08
C LEU A 292 2.09 5.51 13.57
N ASN A 293 3.32 5.41 13.08
CA ASN A 293 4.38 6.36 13.40
C ASN A 293 4.07 7.76 12.87
N GLU A 294 3.55 7.84 11.64
CA GLU A 294 3.16 9.09 11.00
C GLU A 294 1.93 9.74 11.68
N ASN A 295 0.92 8.94 12.02
CA ASN A 295 -0.39 9.45 12.47
C ASN A 295 -0.61 9.36 14.00
N GLY A 296 0.31 8.75 14.75
CA GLY A 296 0.22 8.52 16.19
C GLY A 296 -0.70 7.36 16.56
N SER A 297 -2.02 7.60 16.58
CA SER A 297 -3.03 6.58 16.91
C SER A 297 -4.13 6.53 15.87
N LEU A 298 -4.48 5.32 15.42
CA LEU A 298 -5.49 5.13 14.37
C LEU A 298 -6.60 4.19 14.86
N THR A 299 -7.85 4.54 14.56
CA THR A 299 -8.98 3.64 14.81
C THR A 299 -8.92 2.44 13.88
N ARG A 300 -9.47 1.30 14.31
CA ARG A 300 -9.65 0.12 13.44
C ARG A 300 -10.38 0.48 12.14
N GLU A 301 -11.44 1.29 12.23
CA GLU A 301 -12.22 1.71 11.07
C GLU A 301 -11.38 2.57 10.11
N TYR A 302 -10.57 3.50 10.63
CA TYR A 302 -9.71 4.32 9.80
C TYR A 302 -8.71 3.46 9.03
N ILE A 303 -8.10 2.47 9.69
CA ILE A 303 -7.13 1.56 9.05
C ILE A 303 -7.79 0.77 7.92
N THR A 304 -8.97 0.19 8.17
CA THR A 304 -9.71 -0.60 7.17
C THR A 304 -10.18 0.26 5.99
N VAL A 305 -10.61 1.50 6.24
CA VAL A 305 -11.19 2.35 5.18
C VAL A 305 -10.13 3.05 4.33
N ASN A 306 -8.99 3.43 4.90
CA ASN A 306 -8.01 4.29 4.21
C ASN A 306 -6.80 3.55 3.63
N TYR A 307 -6.55 2.31 4.05
CA TYR A 307 -5.45 1.50 3.54
C TYR A 307 -5.99 0.21 2.95
N ASP A 308 -5.22 -0.47 2.10
CA ASP A 308 -5.64 -1.70 1.38
C ASP A 308 -5.75 -2.94 2.31
N PHE A 309 -6.30 -2.78 3.50
CA PHE A 309 -6.58 -3.85 4.44
C PHE A 309 -8.07 -4.16 4.45
N ASP A 310 -8.44 -5.38 4.08
CA ASP A 310 -9.78 -5.87 4.41
C ASP A 310 -9.94 -5.99 5.95
N VAL A 311 -11.19 -6.04 6.43
CA VAL A 311 -11.52 -6.10 7.87
C VAL A 311 -10.79 -7.22 8.62
N ARG A 312 -10.54 -8.37 7.96
CA ARG A 312 -9.82 -9.50 8.55
C ARG A 312 -8.32 -9.24 8.57
N GLN A 313 -7.77 -8.71 7.48
CA GLN A 313 -6.37 -8.33 7.40
C GLN A 313 -6.03 -7.26 8.44
N THR A 314 -6.87 -6.25 8.66
CA THR A 314 -6.64 -5.25 9.72
C THR A 314 -6.41 -5.92 11.07
N ASN A 315 -7.22 -6.93 11.43
CA ASN A 315 -7.03 -7.67 12.68
C ASN A 315 -5.74 -8.50 12.66
N TYR A 316 -5.48 -9.23 11.57
CA TYR A 316 -4.30 -10.08 11.50
C TYR A 316 -2.98 -9.29 11.60
N TYR A 317 -2.89 -8.14 10.92
CA TYR A 317 -1.69 -7.30 10.93
C TYR A 317 -1.53 -6.51 12.23
N THR A 318 -2.62 -6.00 12.81
CA THR A 318 -2.56 -5.34 14.12
C THR A 318 -2.20 -6.33 15.24
N ASP A 319 -2.77 -7.54 15.23
CA ASP A 319 -2.42 -8.57 16.21
C ASP A 319 -0.99 -9.09 16.01
N ALA A 320 -0.47 -9.15 14.77
CA ALA A 320 0.94 -9.46 14.51
C ALA A 320 1.89 -8.39 15.09
N GLY A 321 1.61 -7.10 14.89
CA GLY A 321 2.39 -6.04 15.52
C GLY A 321 2.31 -6.06 17.05
N ARG A 322 1.16 -6.46 17.62
CA ARG A 322 1.00 -6.67 19.07
C ARG A 322 1.78 -7.87 19.58
N TYR A 323 1.82 -8.97 18.81
CA TYR A 323 2.63 -10.15 19.12
C TYR A 323 4.12 -9.82 19.20
N LEU A 324 4.60 -8.90 18.36
CA LEU A 324 5.98 -8.42 18.38
C LEU A 324 6.25 -7.32 19.43
N GLY A 325 5.22 -6.92 20.19
CA GLY A 325 5.31 -5.82 21.15
C GLY A 325 5.51 -4.43 20.52
N LEU A 326 5.36 -4.28 19.20
CA LEU A 326 5.53 -3.03 18.46
C LEU A 326 4.29 -2.14 18.54
N ILE A 327 3.11 -2.77 18.55
CA ILE A 327 1.79 -2.11 18.57
C ILE A 327 1.09 -2.47 19.87
N ASP A 328 0.31 -1.54 20.41
CA ASP A 328 -0.72 -1.85 21.40
C ASP A 328 -2.05 -1.18 21.03
N LYS A 329 -3.10 -1.45 21.81
CA LYS A 329 -4.44 -0.90 21.59
C LYS A 329 -5.06 -0.35 22.85
N SER A 330 -5.74 0.78 22.73
CA SER A 330 -6.61 1.35 23.75
C SER A 330 -8.06 1.25 23.31
N ARG A 331 -8.99 1.41 24.28
CA ARG A 331 -10.40 1.63 24.00
C ARG A 331 -10.76 3.02 24.45
N GLU A 332 -11.17 3.87 23.52
CA GLU A 332 -11.64 5.23 23.78
C GLU A 332 -13.03 5.36 23.18
N ASN A 333 -14.00 5.80 23.98
CA ASN A 333 -15.40 5.95 23.57
C ASN A 333 -16.04 4.70 22.93
N GLY A 334 -15.55 3.50 23.30
CA GLY A 334 -16.01 2.23 22.76
C GLY A 334 -15.36 1.81 21.43
N GLU A 335 -14.55 2.68 20.81
CA GLU A 335 -13.77 2.37 19.61
C GLU A 335 -12.37 1.86 19.99
N VAL A 336 -11.83 0.96 19.17
CA VAL A 336 -10.48 0.42 19.34
C VAL A 336 -9.50 1.29 18.56
N ASN A 337 -8.52 1.84 19.28
CA ASN A 337 -7.41 2.61 18.72
C ASN A 337 -6.13 1.81 18.82
N TYR A 338 -5.35 1.77 17.75
CA TYR A 338 -4.02 1.17 17.71
C TYR A 338 -2.96 2.27 17.73
N PHE A 339 -1.84 2.02 18.39
CA PHE A 339 -0.71 2.95 18.49
C PHE A 339 0.60 2.19 18.66
N LEU A 340 1.73 2.83 18.33
CA LEU A 340 3.06 2.26 18.59
C LEU A 340 3.39 2.29 20.09
N THR A 341 3.89 1.17 20.60
CA THR A 341 4.48 1.10 21.95
C THR A 341 5.78 1.90 22.01
N ASP A 342 6.36 2.04 23.20
CA ASP A 342 7.70 2.64 23.34
C ASP A 342 8.78 1.81 22.62
N LEU A 343 8.61 0.49 22.50
CA LEU A 343 9.47 -0.33 21.65
C LEU A 343 9.27 0.04 20.17
N GLY A 344 8.02 0.09 19.70
CA GLY A 344 7.71 0.48 18.31
C GLY A 344 8.29 1.85 17.94
N LYS A 345 8.07 2.86 18.78
CA LYS A 345 8.62 4.22 18.56
C LYS A 345 10.15 4.23 18.51
N ARG A 346 10.83 3.45 19.37
CA ARG A 346 12.30 3.34 19.34
C ARG A 346 12.79 2.70 18.05
N VAL A 347 12.14 1.62 17.60
CA VAL A 347 12.49 0.92 16.36
C VAL A 347 12.39 1.86 15.15
N PHE A 348 11.31 2.64 15.07
CA PHE A 348 11.11 3.60 13.97
C PHE A 348 11.92 4.89 14.09
N ALA A 349 12.65 5.09 15.18
CA ALA A 349 13.64 6.17 15.31
C ALA A 349 15.04 5.77 14.79
N LEU A 350 15.27 4.49 14.48
CA LEU A 350 16.51 3.97 13.91
C LEU A 350 16.56 4.24 12.39
N ASN A 351 17.79 4.27 11.83
CA ASN A 351 18.00 4.16 10.39
C ASN A 351 17.48 2.81 9.86
N ILE A 352 17.42 2.66 8.53
CA ILE A 352 16.77 1.50 7.90
C ILE A 352 17.49 0.20 8.29
N THR A 353 18.82 0.18 8.28
CA THR A 353 19.62 -1.02 8.59
C THR A 353 19.46 -1.46 10.04
N ASP A 354 19.67 -0.54 10.98
CA ASP A 354 19.54 -0.81 12.42
C ASP A 354 18.09 -1.20 12.76
N ARG A 355 17.11 -0.63 12.05
CA ARG A 355 15.70 -1.03 12.15
C ARG A 355 15.49 -2.47 11.68
N GLN A 356 16.05 -2.90 10.55
CA GLN A 356 15.97 -4.30 10.11
C GLN A 356 16.59 -5.24 11.15
N ILE A 357 17.79 -4.89 11.65
CA ILE A 357 18.49 -5.67 12.68
C ILE A 357 17.63 -5.79 13.95
N GLU A 358 16.97 -4.72 14.36
CA GLU A 358 16.08 -4.74 15.52
C GLU A 358 14.82 -5.57 15.26
N PHE A 359 14.24 -5.54 14.05
CA PHE A 359 13.17 -6.47 13.68
C PHE A 359 13.62 -7.92 13.74
N PHE A 360 14.82 -8.26 13.29
CA PHE A 360 15.34 -9.63 13.39
C PHE A 360 15.42 -10.08 14.85
N LYS A 361 15.98 -9.25 15.73
CA LYS A 361 16.04 -9.56 17.17
C LYS A 361 14.65 -9.76 17.76
N ILE A 362 13.69 -8.89 17.44
CA ILE A 362 12.33 -9.00 17.97
C ILE A 362 11.70 -10.32 17.50
N ILE A 363 11.73 -10.63 16.20
CA ILE A 363 11.18 -11.88 15.65
C ILE A 363 11.88 -13.10 16.27
N LEU A 364 13.22 -13.09 16.30
CA LEU A 364 14.03 -14.23 16.75
C LEU A 364 14.11 -14.36 18.27
N SER A 365 13.53 -13.41 19.02
CA SER A 365 13.29 -13.58 20.46
C SER A 365 12.16 -14.58 20.74
N HIS A 366 11.27 -14.81 19.78
CA HIS A 366 10.22 -15.81 19.89
C HIS A 366 10.77 -17.21 19.53
N ARG A 367 10.58 -18.15 20.47
CA ARG A 367 11.18 -19.49 20.42
C ARG A 367 10.97 -20.22 19.10
N VAL A 368 9.75 -20.17 18.56
CA VAL A 368 9.40 -20.89 17.33
C VAL A 368 10.17 -20.36 16.12
N PHE A 369 10.27 -19.03 15.95
CA PHE A 369 11.00 -18.41 14.84
C PHE A 369 12.51 -18.66 14.97
N ASN A 370 13.06 -18.55 16.19
CA ASN A 370 14.46 -18.85 16.47
C ASN A 370 14.84 -20.29 16.08
N ARG A 371 13.99 -21.26 16.40
CA ARG A 371 14.22 -22.67 16.05
C ARG A 371 14.11 -22.93 14.56
N VAL A 372 13.16 -22.29 13.88
CA VAL A 372 13.00 -22.44 12.42
C VAL A 372 14.19 -21.84 11.68
N ILE A 373 14.68 -20.65 12.05
CA ILE A 373 15.85 -20.07 11.37
C ILE A 373 17.13 -20.85 11.63
N LYS A 374 17.29 -21.45 12.82
CA LYS A 374 18.42 -22.34 13.11
C LYS A 374 18.37 -23.62 12.26
N SER A 375 17.18 -24.22 12.14
CA SER A 375 16.98 -25.36 11.24
C SER A 375 17.26 -25.00 9.78
N TYR A 376 16.91 -23.78 9.35
CA TYR A 376 17.27 -23.28 8.02
C TYR A 376 18.80 -23.27 7.82
N PHE A 377 19.55 -22.74 8.78
CA PHE A 377 21.02 -22.68 8.70
C PHE A 377 21.69 -24.06 8.76
N GLU A 378 21.17 -24.97 9.59
CA GLU A 378 21.70 -26.34 9.72
C GLU A 378 21.55 -27.15 8.42
N ASN A 379 20.43 -26.98 7.72
CA ASN A 379 20.11 -27.74 6.52
C ASN A 379 20.45 -26.99 5.22
N SER A 380 20.80 -25.70 5.30
CA SER A 380 20.99 -24.80 4.14
C SER A 380 19.79 -24.75 3.20
N GLU A 381 18.59 -25.04 3.71
CA GLU A 381 17.34 -25.04 2.97
C GLU A 381 16.16 -24.62 3.86
N GLN A 382 15.11 -24.11 3.23
CA GLN A 382 13.91 -23.70 3.93
C GLN A 382 13.18 -24.93 4.52
N PRO A 383 12.91 -24.97 5.84
CA PRO A 383 12.16 -26.06 6.44
C PRO A 383 10.78 -26.21 5.80
N SER A 384 10.38 -27.45 5.52
CA SER A 384 9.05 -27.74 4.98
C SER A 384 7.96 -27.33 5.96
N ARG A 385 6.75 -27.09 5.45
CA ARG A 385 5.61 -26.72 6.29
C ARG A 385 5.34 -27.75 7.40
N ASN A 386 5.60 -29.04 7.16
CA ASN A 386 5.42 -30.09 8.16
C ASN A 386 6.46 -30.02 9.28
N GLU A 387 7.71 -29.72 8.94
CA GLU A 387 8.80 -29.52 9.92
C GLU A 387 8.52 -28.30 10.80
N ILE A 388 8.09 -27.18 10.18
CA ILE A 388 7.67 -25.98 10.91
C ILE A 388 6.55 -26.32 11.89
N VAL A 389 5.52 -27.07 11.47
CA VAL A 389 4.43 -27.52 12.36
C VAL A 389 4.96 -28.38 13.52
N GLY A 390 5.94 -29.27 13.27
CA GLY A 390 6.60 -30.03 14.33
C GLY A 390 7.30 -29.15 15.36
N ILE A 391 8.01 -28.11 14.90
CA ILE A 391 8.65 -27.10 15.76
C ILE A 391 7.60 -26.33 16.56
N MET A 392 6.51 -25.90 15.92
CA MET A 392 5.41 -25.17 16.57
C MET A 392 4.80 -25.95 17.73
N LYS A 393 4.52 -27.26 17.54
CA LYS A 393 3.93 -28.13 18.56
C LYS A 393 4.80 -28.30 19.81
N THR A 394 6.09 -27.99 19.72
CA THR A 394 7.06 -28.11 20.82
C THR A 394 7.58 -26.75 21.29
N SER A 395 6.86 -25.66 20.96
CA SER A 395 7.26 -24.27 21.28
C SER A 395 6.26 -23.53 22.18
N ASP A 396 5.33 -24.25 22.83
CA ASP A 396 4.41 -23.71 23.85
C ASP A 396 3.56 -22.50 23.37
N LEU A 397 3.09 -22.56 22.12
CA LEU A 397 2.35 -21.46 21.49
C LEU A 397 0.98 -21.24 22.14
N HIS A 398 0.64 -19.98 22.39
CA HIS A 398 -0.62 -19.59 23.01
C HIS A 398 -1.82 -19.81 22.09
N ASN A 399 -2.85 -20.52 22.59
CA ASN A 399 -4.17 -20.69 21.97
C ASN A 399 -4.18 -21.26 20.53
N ILE A 400 -3.26 -22.18 20.20
CA ILE A 400 -3.30 -22.94 18.94
C ILE A 400 -3.77 -24.38 19.21
N ASN A 401 -5.06 -24.65 18.94
CA ASN A 401 -5.73 -25.88 19.39
C ASN A 401 -6.09 -26.87 18.27
N SER A 402 -5.65 -26.65 17.02
CA SER A 402 -5.94 -27.59 15.91
C SER A 402 -4.84 -27.64 14.87
N ASP A 403 -4.64 -28.82 14.26
CA ASP A 403 -3.65 -29.04 13.20
C ASP A 403 -3.86 -28.11 12.00
N VAL A 404 -5.12 -27.85 11.62
CA VAL A 404 -5.45 -26.89 10.56
C VAL A 404 -4.96 -25.48 10.92
N THR A 405 -5.06 -25.08 12.19
CA THR A 405 -4.56 -23.78 12.63
C THR A 405 -3.04 -23.75 12.63
N PHE A 406 -2.36 -24.83 13.05
CA PHE A 406 -0.91 -24.96 12.95
C PHE A 406 -0.44 -24.80 11.51
N HIS A 407 -0.99 -25.56 10.56
CA HIS A 407 -0.61 -25.49 9.14
C HIS A 407 -0.79 -24.09 8.55
N ARG A 408 -1.86 -23.40 8.92
CA ARG A 408 -2.14 -22.06 8.42
C ARG A 408 -1.19 -21.00 9.00
N ARG A 409 -0.85 -21.10 10.29
CA ARG A 409 0.08 -20.18 10.97
C ARG A 409 1.55 -20.47 10.62
N ALA A 410 1.86 -21.70 10.21
CA ALA A 410 3.18 -22.07 9.70
C ALA A 410 3.59 -21.26 8.45
N SER A 411 2.61 -20.84 7.62
CA SER A 411 2.88 -19.91 6.50
C SER A 411 3.51 -18.61 6.98
N THR A 412 2.99 -18.02 8.06
CA THR A 412 3.52 -16.77 8.60
C THR A 412 4.94 -16.93 9.12
N ILE A 413 5.23 -18.03 9.83
CA ILE A 413 6.59 -18.32 10.28
C ILE A 413 7.54 -18.43 9.10
N SER A 414 7.15 -19.24 8.12
CA SER A 414 7.93 -19.43 6.89
C SER A 414 8.20 -18.11 6.16
N SER A 415 7.17 -17.28 5.98
CA SER A 415 7.29 -16.02 5.25
C SER A 415 8.13 -14.99 6.00
N TRP A 416 8.05 -14.92 7.34
CA TRP A 416 8.88 -14.01 8.12
C TRP A 416 10.35 -14.45 8.14
N ILE A 417 10.62 -15.76 8.19
CA ILE A 417 12.00 -16.26 8.06
C ILE A 417 12.55 -15.96 6.67
N ASN A 418 11.79 -16.21 5.60
CA ASN A 418 12.22 -15.85 4.25
C ASN A 418 12.48 -14.35 4.14
N TRP A 419 11.59 -13.51 4.69
CA TRP A 419 11.81 -12.06 4.70
C TRP A 419 13.13 -11.65 5.38
N ILE A 420 13.54 -12.32 6.48
CA ILE A 420 14.85 -12.09 7.12
C ILE A 420 16.01 -12.47 6.18
N ILE A 421 15.90 -13.62 5.51
CA ILE A 421 16.93 -14.11 4.58
C ILE A 421 17.03 -13.23 3.34
N ASP A 422 15.91 -12.71 2.83
CA ASP A 422 15.83 -11.83 1.68
C ASP A 422 16.50 -10.46 1.93
N GLN A 423 16.84 -10.13 3.18
CA GLN A 423 17.63 -8.93 3.51
C GLN A 423 19.14 -9.13 3.32
N ILE A 424 19.62 -10.34 3.03
CA ILE A 424 21.05 -10.59 2.82
C ILE A 424 21.49 -9.89 1.53
N GLU A 425 22.50 -9.04 1.65
CA GLU A 425 23.17 -8.42 0.52
C GLU A 425 24.46 -9.21 0.18
N GLU A 426 24.65 -9.53 -1.09
CA GLU A 426 25.89 -10.13 -1.61
C GLU A 426 27.04 -9.12 -1.74
#